data_AF-A0A109G003-F1
#
_entry.id   AF-A0A109G003-F1
#
_cell.length_a   1.000
_cell.length_b   1.000
_cell.length_c   1.000
_cell.angle_alpha   90.00
_cell.angle_beta   90.00
_cell.angle_gamma   90.00
#
_symmetry.space_group_name_H-M   'P 1'
#
loop_
_entity.id
_entity.type
_entity.pdbx_description
1 polymer ?
#
loop_
_entity_poly.entity_id
_entity_poly.type
_entity_poly.pdbx_seq_one_letter_code
_entity_poly.pdbx_strand_id
1 'polypeptide(L)'
;MRTFFKSFCIILGLSLVFSIFTPSSFAAKSDDVIVIDKKNAIYDQELGKYITPLKKTNGKLIPFSNSEYLNTIQKLESVADLTLLNNQITPLDYYEYWKYSPSSTSTVTGSTKKVTSEIWCNSNSCSISKSVGVTVSESYSVSATAEKNAIKANAGFTWTTSATDTSTYSFTLGFGDSGYIGFKPYLRKTSGSLKKYSNWDGYLFSKSAYAYSPKKTSSGEADGFYYFVHN
;
A
#
# COMPACT_ATOMS: atom_id res chain seq x y z
N MET A 1 -11.77 80.83 -35.60
CA MET A 1 -11.64 79.91 -34.44
C MET A 1 -10.24 80.11 -33.87
N ARG A 2 -9.95 80.85 -32.78
CA ARG A 2 -10.45 80.80 -31.38
C ARG A 2 -10.64 79.33 -30.98
N THR A 3 -9.82 78.71 -30.12
CA THR A 3 -9.49 79.08 -28.72
C THR A 3 -8.24 78.31 -28.23
N PHE A 4 -7.21 78.96 -27.70
CA PHE A 4 -6.89 79.23 -26.28
C PHE A 4 -6.20 78.10 -25.47
N PHE A 5 -4.90 78.33 -25.24
CA PHE A 5 -4.06 78.14 -24.04
C PHE A 5 -4.70 77.62 -22.73
N LYS A 6 -3.93 76.74 -22.05
CA LYS A 6 -3.57 76.74 -20.60
C LYS A 6 -2.54 75.61 -20.38
N SER A 7 -1.24 75.87 -20.22
CA SER A 7 -0.52 76.14 -18.95
C SER A 7 -1.09 75.40 -17.73
N PHE A 8 -0.32 74.50 -17.10
CA PHE A 8 0.52 74.79 -15.92
C PHE A 8 0.84 73.52 -15.08
N CYS A 9 1.98 73.56 -14.39
CA CYS A 9 2.41 72.80 -13.21
C CYS A 9 3.09 71.41 -13.32
N ILE A 10 4.42 71.49 -13.33
CA ILE A 10 5.41 70.64 -12.64
C ILE A 10 5.05 70.45 -11.16
N ILE A 11 5.13 69.23 -10.61
CA ILE A 11 5.58 68.98 -9.22
C ILE A 11 6.45 67.71 -9.15
N LEU A 12 7.68 67.94 -8.69
CA LEU A 12 8.71 67.00 -8.24
C LEU A 12 8.28 66.33 -6.92
N GLY A 13 8.52 65.03 -6.75
CA GLY A 13 8.21 64.32 -5.49
C GLY A 13 9.17 63.18 -5.19
N LEU A 14 10.31 63.52 -4.61
CA LEU A 14 11.35 62.68 -4.04
C LEU A 14 10.85 62.02 -2.73
N SER A 15 10.93 60.68 -2.59
CA SER A 15 10.81 59.99 -1.28
C SER A 15 11.36 58.56 -1.39
N LEU A 16 12.61 58.33 -0.98
CA LEU A 16 13.05 57.83 0.33
C LEU A 16 12.87 56.31 0.54
N VAL A 17 13.95 55.60 0.21
CA VAL A 17 14.57 54.43 0.84
C VAL A 17 13.82 53.83 2.05
N PHE A 18 13.49 52.53 1.97
CA PHE A 18 13.60 51.62 3.11
C PHE A 18 13.94 50.20 2.61
N SER A 19 15.22 49.87 2.70
CA SER A 19 15.72 48.50 2.66
C SER A 19 15.32 47.80 3.95
N ILE A 20 14.51 46.74 3.88
CA ILE A 20 14.41 45.76 4.96
C ILE A 20 14.72 44.39 4.35
N PHE A 21 15.99 44.03 4.45
CA PHE A 21 16.47 42.68 4.30
C PHE A 21 16.20 41.96 5.62
N THR A 22 15.33 40.96 5.63
CA THR A 22 15.48 39.79 6.51
C THR A 22 14.91 38.56 5.79
N PRO A 23 15.73 37.59 5.37
CA PRO A 23 15.23 36.24 5.14
C PRO A 23 14.89 35.66 6.52
N SER A 24 13.63 35.36 6.75
CA SER A 24 13.20 34.50 7.85
C SER A 24 13.83 33.13 7.64
N SER A 25 15.00 32.91 8.25
CA SER A 25 15.56 31.59 8.44
C SER A 25 14.62 30.82 9.36
N PHE A 26 13.74 30.00 8.77
CA PHE A 26 13.08 28.94 9.51
C PHE A 26 14.18 27.95 9.94
N ALA A 27 14.67 28.11 11.16
CA ALA A 27 15.37 27.04 11.86
C ALA A 27 14.35 25.93 12.10
N ALA A 28 14.27 24.99 11.16
CA ALA A 28 13.59 23.72 11.40
C ALA A 28 14.29 23.05 12.58
N LYS A 29 13.57 22.92 13.69
CA LYS A 29 13.95 22.09 14.83
C LYS A 29 14.39 20.73 14.29
N SER A 30 15.61 20.31 14.59
CA SER A 30 16.11 19.01 14.14
C SER A 30 15.25 17.92 14.77
N ASP A 31 14.33 17.36 13.98
CA ASP A 31 13.85 16.01 14.23
C ASP A 31 15.09 15.13 14.38
N ASP A 32 15.21 14.38 15.48
CA ASP A 32 16.26 13.37 15.64
C ASP A 32 16.32 12.55 14.35
N VAL A 33 17.48 12.57 13.69
CA VAL A 33 17.69 11.83 12.44
C VAL A 33 17.76 10.36 12.81
N ILE A 34 16.62 9.66 12.71
CA ILE A 34 16.55 8.23 12.97
C ILE A 34 17.24 7.50 11.81
N VAL A 35 18.43 6.96 12.08
CA VAL A 35 19.24 6.19 11.14
C VAL A 35 18.77 4.73 11.12
N ILE A 36 18.61 4.15 9.93
CA ILE A 36 18.38 2.72 9.78
C ILE A 36 19.72 2.01 10.00
N ASP A 37 19.88 1.35 11.15
CA ASP A 37 21.10 0.62 11.52
C ASP A 37 20.87 -0.91 11.42
N LYS A 38 21.84 -1.61 10.84
CA LYS A 38 21.90 -3.08 10.75
C LYS A 38 21.81 -3.77 12.12
N LYS A 39 22.20 -3.11 13.22
CA LYS A 39 22.09 -3.62 14.59
C LYS A 39 20.65 -3.94 15.03
N ASN A 40 19.65 -3.29 14.42
CA ASN A 40 18.23 -3.53 14.69
C ASN A 40 17.58 -4.43 13.61
N ALA A 41 18.36 -5.04 12.72
CA ALA A 41 17.83 -5.88 11.66
C ALA A 41 17.47 -7.29 12.15
N ILE A 42 16.35 -7.82 11.66
CA ILE A 42 15.84 -9.17 11.94
C ILE A 42 16.15 -10.05 10.72
N TYR A 43 16.53 -11.29 10.92
CA TYR A 43 16.71 -12.24 9.82
C TYR A 43 15.35 -12.73 9.32
N ASP A 44 15.04 -12.49 8.04
CA ASP A 44 13.84 -12.99 7.38
C ASP A 44 14.17 -14.28 6.61
N GLN A 45 13.56 -15.39 7.04
CA GLN A 45 13.81 -16.71 6.48
C GLN A 45 13.23 -16.89 5.07
N GLU A 46 12.20 -16.14 4.67
CA GLU A 46 11.66 -16.20 3.30
C GLU A 46 12.62 -15.56 2.30
N LEU A 47 13.31 -14.49 2.72
CA LEU A 47 14.25 -13.73 1.89
C LEU A 47 15.69 -14.20 2.02
N GLY A 48 16.02 -14.94 3.09
CA GLY A 48 17.39 -15.33 3.42
C GLY A 48 18.30 -14.14 3.77
N LYS A 49 17.71 -13.02 4.21
CA LYS A 49 18.40 -11.73 4.40
C LYS A 49 18.01 -11.03 5.70
N TYR A 50 18.85 -10.11 6.15
CA TYR A 50 18.54 -9.21 7.26
C TYR A 50 17.66 -8.04 6.79
N ILE A 51 16.57 -7.80 7.51
CA ILE A 51 15.58 -6.75 7.21
C ILE A 51 15.36 -5.85 8.42
N THR A 52 15.20 -4.54 8.18
CA THR A 52 14.73 -3.59 9.20
C THR A 52 13.29 -3.18 8.87
N PRO A 53 12.28 -3.52 9.69
CA PRO A 53 10.90 -3.11 9.46
C PRO A 53 10.72 -1.60 9.60
N LEU A 54 9.90 -1.00 8.73
CA LEU A 54 9.68 0.44 8.65
C LEU A 54 8.18 0.78 8.72
N LYS A 55 7.85 1.83 9.48
CA LYS A 55 6.52 2.45 9.55
C LYS A 55 6.47 3.72 8.70
N LYS A 56 5.37 3.90 7.96
CA LYS A 56 5.02 5.17 7.31
C LYS A 56 4.51 6.17 8.36
N THR A 57 5.23 7.27 8.56
CA THR A 57 4.78 8.39 9.39
C THR A 57 5.06 9.69 8.63
N ASN A 58 4.03 10.41 8.22
CA ASN A 58 4.14 11.74 7.58
C ASN A 58 5.14 11.81 6.40
N GLY A 59 5.13 10.81 5.51
CA GLY A 59 6.03 10.76 4.34
C GLY A 59 7.46 10.27 4.62
N LYS A 60 7.79 9.96 5.88
CA LYS A 60 9.06 9.33 6.29
C LYS A 60 8.86 7.85 6.59
N LEU A 61 9.90 7.04 6.36
CA LEU A 61 9.97 5.65 6.81
C LEU A 61 10.85 5.56 8.05
N ILE A 62 10.28 5.11 9.17
CA ILE A 62 10.94 5.06 10.48
C ILE A 62 11.00 3.61 10.97
N PRO A 63 12.12 3.12 11.55
CA PRO A 63 12.24 1.79 12.12
C PRO A 63 11.12 1.43 13.11
N PHE A 64 10.56 0.24 12.97
CA PHE A 64 9.58 -0.36 13.88
C PHE A 64 10.29 -0.99 15.09
N SER A 65 9.68 -0.99 16.27
CA SER A 65 10.23 -1.72 17.43
C SER A 65 9.91 -3.23 17.34
N ASN A 66 10.85 -4.09 17.77
CA ASN A 66 10.75 -5.55 17.59
C ASN A 66 9.52 -6.21 18.26
N SER A 67 9.06 -5.68 19.40
CA SER A 67 7.93 -6.22 20.16
C SER A 67 6.56 -5.87 19.55
N GLU A 68 6.44 -4.73 18.86
CA GLU A 68 5.20 -4.32 18.20
C GLU A 68 4.96 -5.07 16.88
N TYR A 69 6.04 -5.46 16.18
CA TYR A 69 5.97 -6.23 14.93
C TYR A 69 5.38 -7.63 15.14
N LEU A 70 5.87 -8.37 16.15
CA LEU A 70 5.43 -9.73 16.45
C LEU A 70 3.97 -9.78 16.93
N ASN A 71 3.54 -8.80 17.73
CA ASN A 71 2.16 -8.70 18.21
C ASN A 71 1.16 -8.37 17.09
N THR A 72 1.59 -7.66 16.04
CA THR A 72 0.71 -7.32 14.91
C THR A 72 0.44 -8.53 14.01
N ILE A 73 1.42 -9.41 13.82
CA ILE A 73 1.25 -10.64 13.02
C ILE A 73 0.29 -11.64 13.69
N GLN A 74 0.28 -11.71 15.03
CA GLN A 74 -0.52 -12.69 15.78
C GLN A 74 -2.01 -12.32 15.91
N LYS A 75 -2.39 -11.05 15.72
CA LYS A 75 -3.75 -10.53 15.97
C LYS A 75 -4.71 -10.63 14.75
N LEU A 76 -4.29 -11.19 13.63
CA LEU A 76 -5.01 -11.09 12.33
C LEU A 76 -6.09 -12.17 12.07
N GLU A 77 -6.51 -12.90 13.11
CA GLU A 77 -7.54 -13.95 13.02
C GLU A 77 -8.86 -13.53 13.69
N SER A 78 -9.83 -13.06 12.91
CA SER A 78 -11.25 -13.11 13.28
C SER A 78 -12.17 -12.99 12.05
N VAL A 79 -13.32 -13.69 12.12
CA VAL A 79 -14.20 -14.04 11.00
C VAL A 79 -15.57 -13.35 11.17
N ALA A 80 -16.22 -12.97 10.07
CA ALA A 80 -17.62 -12.51 10.06
C ALA A 80 -18.40 -13.14 8.89
N ASP A 81 -19.68 -13.46 9.15
CA ASP A 81 -20.61 -14.26 8.31
C ASP A 81 -21.81 -13.42 7.85
N LEU A 82 -22.30 -13.60 6.60
CA LEU A 82 -23.60 -13.09 6.11
C LEU A 82 -24.17 -13.88 4.89
N THR A 83 -25.50 -14.01 4.90
CA THR A 83 -26.42 -14.77 4.03
C THR A 83 -26.94 -14.05 2.76
N LEU A 84 -27.41 -14.81 1.76
CA LEU A 84 -28.01 -14.35 0.47
C LEU A 84 -29.48 -14.80 0.29
N LEU A 85 -30.30 -14.00 -0.42
CA LEU A 85 -31.72 -14.29 -0.71
C LEU A 85 -32.13 -14.05 -2.19
N ASN A 86 -32.89 -15.05 -2.66
CA ASN A 86 -33.91 -15.22 -3.71
C ASN A 86 -33.78 -14.79 -5.19
N ASN A 87 -34.35 -15.66 -6.04
CA ASN A 87 -34.36 -15.58 -7.50
C ASN A 87 -35.80 -15.76 -8.06
N GLN A 88 -36.11 -15.13 -9.19
CA GLN A 88 -37.30 -15.36 -10.03
C GLN A 88 -37.00 -16.38 -11.16
N ILE A 89 -38.05 -17.01 -11.72
CA ILE A 89 -37.97 -18.16 -12.64
C ILE A 89 -38.24 -17.76 -14.10
N THR A 90 -37.40 -18.23 -15.02
CA THR A 90 -37.53 -18.20 -16.50
C THR A 90 -37.37 -19.63 -17.08
N PRO A 91 -37.86 -19.93 -18.30
CA PRO A 91 -37.82 -21.30 -18.86
C PRO A 91 -36.37 -21.80 -19.08
N LEU A 92 -36.10 -23.05 -18.70
CA LEU A 92 -34.76 -23.58 -18.37
C LEU A 92 -34.08 -24.33 -19.54
N ASP A 93 -33.15 -23.65 -20.24
CA ASP A 93 -32.06 -24.32 -20.95
C ASP A 93 -31.07 -24.93 -19.94
N TYR A 94 -30.36 -26.01 -20.29
CA TYR A 94 -29.33 -26.59 -19.41
C TYR A 94 -28.19 -25.59 -19.18
N TYR A 95 -27.84 -25.35 -17.92
CA TYR A 95 -26.64 -24.59 -17.56
C TYR A 95 -26.04 -25.08 -16.24
N GLU A 96 -24.73 -24.94 -16.15
CA GLU A 96 -23.98 -25.21 -14.93
C GLU A 96 -23.52 -23.89 -14.29
N TYR A 97 -23.45 -23.88 -12.97
CA TYR A 97 -23.01 -22.71 -12.21
C TYR A 97 -22.17 -23.10 -10.99
N TRP A 98 -21.38 -22.15 -10.52
CA TRP A 98 -20.48 -22.32 -9.39
C TRP A 98 -21.00 -21.55 -8.18
N LYS A 99 -20.98 -22.21 -7.02
CA LYS A 99 -21.25 -21.59 -5.73
C LYS A 99 -20.03 -21.78 -4.83
N TYR A 100 -19.49 -20.68 -4.34
CA TYR A 100 -18.41 -20.71 -3.35
C TYR A 100 -18.99 -20.57 -1.95
N SER A 101 -18.48 -21.36 -1.02
CA SER A 101 -18.84 -21.30 0.40
C SER A 101 -17.57 -21.14 1.21
N PRO A 102 -17.29 -19.93 1.76
CA PRO A 102 -16.10 -19.70 2.56
C PRO A 102 -16.17 -20.52 3.84
N SER A 103 -15.08 -21.21 4.18
CA SER A 103 -14.89 -21.87 5.47
C SER A 103 -14.07 -21.00 6.42
N SER A 104 -13.20 -20.15 5.89
CA SER A 104 -12.42 -19.20 6.68
C SER A 104 -12.06 -17.96 5.88
N THR A 105 -12.00 -16.83 6.59
CA THR A 105 -11.45 -15.58 6.10
C THR A 105 -10.42 -15.06 7.09
N SER A 106 -9.30 -14.55 6.60
CA SER A 106 -8.24 -14.02 7.45
C SER A 106 -7.43 -12.94 6.73
N THR A 107 -6.66 -12.17 7.48
CA THR A 107 -5.65 -11.28 6.89
C THR A 107 -4.29 -11.93 7.01
N VAL A 108 -3.54 -11.98 5.90
CA VAL A 108 -2.21 -12.58 5.81
C VAL A 108 -1.24 -11.61 5.13
N THR A 109 0.05 -11.89 5.22
CA THR A 109 1.07 -11.18 4.45
C THR A 109 1.38 -11.93 3.15
N GLY A 110 1.59 -11.20 2.07
CA GLY A 110 2.06 -11.73 0.80
C GLY A 110 3.59 -11.76 0.73
N SER A 111 4.13 -12.17 -0.42
CA SER A 111 5.58 -12.15 -0.64
C SER A 111 6.11 -10.72 -0.76
N THR A 112 7.31 -10.50 -0.23
CA THR A 112 8.00 -9.22 -0.34
C THR A 112 8.36 -8.90 -1.79
N LYS A 113 8.01 -7.68 -2.23
CA LYS A 113 8.37 -7.13 -3.54
C LYS A 113 9.49 -6.11 -3.37
N LYS A 114 10.54 -6.19 -4.18
CA LYS A 114 11.54 -5.12 -4.29
C LYS A 114 10.89 -3.93 -5.00
N VAL A 115 10.87 -2.77 -4.35
CA VAL A 115 10.16 -1.59 -4.86
C VAL A 115 11.07 -0.42 -5.22
N THR A 116 12.35 -0.51 -4.89
CA THR A 116 13.38 0.44 -5.33
C THR A 116 14.54 -0.28 -6.02
N SER A 117 15.33 0.46 -6.79
CA SER A 117 16.67 0.04 -7.15
C SER A 117 17.53 -0.14 -5.90
N GLU A 118 18.70 -0.74 -6.09
CA GLU A 118 19.71 -0.82 -5.05
C GLU A 118 20.18 0.58 -4.64
N ILE A 119 20.50 0.71 -3.36
CA ILE A 119 20.81 1.94 -2.67
C ILE A 119 22.11 1.68 -1.93
N TRP A 120 23.06 2.59 -2.08
CA TRP A 120 24.36 2.48 -1.45
C TRP A 120 24.74 3.84 -0.86
N CYS A 121 25.17 3.83 0.40
CA CYS A 121 25.68 5.00 1.07
C CYS A 121 27.21 5.00 1.10
N ASN A 122 27.83 5.94 0.37
CA ASN A 122 29.27 6.11 0.27
C ASN A 122 29.80 7.35 1.04
N SER A 123 28.95 8.03 1.81
CA SER A 123 29.30 9.15 2.68
C SER A 123 28.95 8.85 4.14
N ASN A 124 29.54 9.58 5.10
CA ASN A 124 29.37 9.34 6.55
C ASN A 124 27.90 9.18 6.99
N SER A 125 26.97 9.88 6.33
CA SER A 125 25.54 9.63 6.37
C SER A 125 24.92 9.95 5.00
N CYS A 126 23.85 9.24 4.63
CA CYS A 126 23.13 9.49 3.37
C CYS A 126 21.64 9.67 3.64
N SER A 127 21.14 10.89 3.48
CA SER A 127 19.71 11.15 3.39
C SER A 127 19.25 10.83 1.97
N ILE A 128 18.36 9.85 1.85
CA ILE A 128 17.92 9.29 0.57
C ILE A 128 16.41 9.45 0.46
N SER A 129 15.97 10.03 -0.65
CA SER A 129 14.55 10.05 -1.06
C SER A 129 14.36 9.13 -2.26
N LYS A 130 13.45 8.15 -2.15
CA LYS A 130 13.14 7.21 -3.24
C LYS A 130 11.65 7.13 -3.47
N SER A 131 11.28 7.23 -4.75
CA SER A 131 9.94 6.89 -5.20
C SER A 131 9.77 5.38 -5.18
N VAL A 132 8.69 4.95 -4.56
CA VAL A 132 8.22 3.58 -4.46
C VAL A 132 6.96 3.48 -5.32
N GLY A 133 6.90 2.45 -6.16
CA GLY A 133 5.72 2.10 -6.93
C GLY A 133 5.49 0.60 -6.86
N VAL A 134 4.36 0.17 -6.31
CA VAL A 134 4.03 -1.25 -6.22
C VAL A 134 2.55 -1.49 -6.44
N THR A 135 2.24 -2.39 -7.36
CA THR A 135 0.89 -2.90 -7.58
C THR A 135 0.78 -4.31 -7.02
N VAL A 136 -0.24 -4.53 -6.20
CA VAL A 136 -0.63 -5.82 -5.63
C VAL A 136 -1.95 -6.21 -6.27
N SER A 137 -2.01 -7.41 -6.83
CA SER A 137 -3.20 -7.92 -7.51
C SER A 137 -3.77 -9.11 -6.75
N GLU A 138 -5.04 -9.38 -6.99
CA GLU A 138 -5.70 -10.59 -6.56
C GLU A 138 -5.01 -11.85 -7.11
N SER A 139 -5.18 -12.96 -6.41
CA SER A 139 -4.75 -14.28 -6.90
C SER A 139 -5.72 -15.36 -6.44
N TYR A 140 -5.76 -16.46 -7.19
CA TYR A 140 -6.71 -17.54 -7.00
C TYR A 140 -5.99 -18.88 -7.11
N SER A 141 -6.46 -19.88 -6.36
CA SER A 141 -6.07 -21.29 -6.56
C SER A 141 -6.71 -21.93 -7.80
N VAL A 142 -7.57 -21.17 -8.49
CA VAL A 142 -8.35 -21.61 -9.66
C VAL A 142 -8.08 -20.73 -10.87
N SER A 143 -8.24 -21.29 -12.07
CA SER A 143 -7.96 -20.58 -13.33
C SER A 143 -9.22 -20.08 -14.04
N ALA A 144 -10.34 -20.81 -13.96
CA ALA A 144 -11.56 -20.52 -14.71
C ALA A 144 -12.29 -19.27 -14.21
N THR A 145 -12.74 -18.43 -15.14
CA THR A 145 -13.39 -17.15 -14.82
C THR A 145 -14.67 -17.31 -14.01
N ALA A 146 -15.52 -18.28 -14.33
CA ALA A 146 -16.76 -18.54 -13.59
C ALA A 146 -16.48 -18.92 -12.11
N GLU A 147 -15.41 -19.68 -11.87
CA GLU A 147 -14.97 -20.06 -10.53
C GLU A 147 -14.44 -18.85 -9.74
N LYS A 148 -13.60 -18.02 -10.37
CA LYS A 148 -13.09 -16.77 -9.79
C LYS A 148 -14.23 -15.82 -9.41
N ASN A 149 -15.22 -15.68 -10.28
CA ASN A 149 -16.41 -14.86 -10.05
C ASN A 149 -17.22 -15.37 -8.85
N ALA A 150 -17.44 -16.69 -8.76
CA ALA A 150 -18.13 -17.29 -7.62
C ALA A 150 -17.40 -17.03 -6.30
N ILE A 151 -16.07 -17.17 -6.28
CA ILE A 151 -15.23 -16.86 -5.10
C ILE A 151 -15.33 -15.38 -4.75
N LYS A 152 -15.12 -14.48 -5.71
CA LYS A 152 -15.17 -13.03 -5.53
C LYS A 152 -16.50 -12.56 -4.96
N ALA A 153 -17.61 -13.08 -5.48
CA ALA A 153 -18.95 -12.73 -5.04
C ALA A 153 -19.27 -13.21 -3.61
N ASN A 154 -18.65 -14.32 -3.17
CA ASN A 154 -18.95 -14.96 -1.88
C ASN A 154 -17.72 -15.01 -0.97
N ALA A 155 -16.78 -14.08 -1.12
CA ALA A 155 -15.51 -14.12 -0.40
C ALA A 155 -15.64 -13.87 1.10
N GLY A 156 -16.77 -13.31 1.55
CA GLY A 156 -17.02 -12.90 2.94
C GLY A 156 -16.47 -11.51 3.28
N PHE A 157 -16.01 -10.75 2.29
CA PHE A 157 -15.52 -9.38 2.46
C PHE A 157 -15.58 -8.59 1.14
N THR A 158 -15.44 -7.26 1.21
CA THR A 158 -15.29 -6.41 0.01
C THR A 158 -14.04 -6.80 -0.76
N TRP A 159 -14.25 -7.32 -1.97
CA TRP A 159 -13.18 -7.80 -2.82
C TRP A 159 -12.47 -6.65 -3.54
N THR A 160 -11.16 -6.67 -3.52
CA THR A 160 -10.30 -5.74 -4.26
C THR A 160 -9.54 -6.52 -5.33
N THR A 161 -9.63 -6.08 -6.59
CA THR A 161 -8.90 -6.71 -7.69
C THR A 161 -7.42 -6.32 -7.68
N SER A 162 -7.14 -5.06 -7.41
CA SER A 162 -5.80 -4.51 -7.32
C SER A 162 -5.75 -3.31 -6.39
N ALA A 163 -4.58 -3.11 -5.78
CA ALA A 163 -4.23 -1.92 -5.02
C ALA A 163 -2.81 -1.51 -5.37
N THR A 164 -2.58 -0.20 -5.45
CA THR A 164 -1.27 0.37 -5.77
C THR A 164 -0.88 1.33 -4.65
N ASP A 165 0.39 1.29 -4.22
CA ASP A 165 1.01 2.39 -3.48
C ASP A 165 2.02 3.05 -4.41
N THR A 166 1.93 4.37 -4.55
CA THR A 166 2.89 5.20 -5.26
C THR A 166 3.21 6.41 -4.41
N SER A 167 4.37 6.38 -3.76
CA SER A 167 4.78 7.38 -2.77
C SER A 167 6.28 7.63 -2.87
N THR A 168 6.73 8.82 -2.49
CA THR A 168 8.16 9.08 -2.27
C THR A 168 8.42 9.05 -0.77
N TYR A 169 9.36 8.20 -0.35
CA TYR A 169 9.76 8.07 1.04
C TYR A 169 11.20 8.52 1.22
N SER A 170 11.45 9.22 2.33
CA SER A 170 12.78 9.65 2.77
C SER A 170 13.24 8.84 3.98
N PHE A 171 14.51 8.45 3.99
CA PHE A 171 15.18 7.73 5.08
C PHE A 171 16.68 8.02 5.08
N THR A 172 17.34 7.74 6.20
CA THR A 172 18.79 7.96 6.35
C THR A 172 19.50 6.63 6.57
N LEU A 173 20.56 6.38 5.80
CA LEU A 173 21.43 5.21 5.92
C LEU A 173 22.77 5.58 6.55
N GLY A 174 23.38 4.62 7.26
CA GLY A 174 24.76 4.73 7.74
C GLY A 174 25.78 4.54 6.63
N PHE A 175 27.02 5.00 6.87
CA PHE A 175 28.12 4.79 5.93
C PHE A 175 28.38 3.30 5.69
N GLY A 176 28.49 2.93 4.41
CA GLY A 176 28.76 1.55 4.00
C GLY A 176 27.52 0.67 3.91
N ASP A 177 26.35 1.14 4.37
CA ASP A 177 25.11 0.40 4.20
C ASP A 177 24.69 0.36 2.73
N SER A 178 24.27 -0.82 2.29
CA SER A 178 23.68 -1.02 0.96
C SER A 178 22.50 -1.98 1.03
N GLY A 179 21.53 -1.78 0.13
CA GLY A 179 20.30 -2.55 0.15
C GLY A 179 19.22 -1.99 -0.75
N TYR A 180 17.97 -2.34 -0.48
CA TYR A 180 16.80 -1.83 -1.20
C TYR A 180 15.57 -1.76 -0.30
N ILE A 181 14.57 -0.98 -0.69
CA ILE A 181 13.27 -0.98 -0.03
C ILE A 181 12.45 -2.16 -0.56
N GLY A 182 12.02 -3.03 0.36
CA GLY A 182 11.04 -4.09 0.11
C GLY A 182 9.66 -3.70 0.64
N PHE A 183 8.62 -4.20 -0.01
CA PHE A 183 7.23 -4.05 0.43
C PHE A 183 6.58 -5.42 0.58
N LYS A 184 6.10 -5.76 1.79
CA LYS A 184 5.34 -6.98 2.06
C LYS A 184 3.86 -6.63 2.23
N PRO A 185 3.01 -6.94 1.23
CA PRO A 185 1.62 -6.50 1.22
C PRO A 185 0.77 -7.28 2.21
N TYR A 186 -0.26 -6.64 2.75
CA TYR A 186 -1.37 -7.32 3.42
C TYR A 186 -2.42 -7.77 2.41
N LEU A 187 -2.87 -9.01 2.58
CA LEU A 187 -3.87 -9.66 1.75
C LEU A 187 -5.00 -10.17 2.63
N ARG A 188 -6.24 -10.03 2.15
CA ARG A 188 -7.39 -10.78 2.68
C ARG A 188 -7.43 -12.13 1.99
N LYS A 189 -7.30 -13.20 2.77
CA LYS A 189 -7.43 -14.57 2.30
C LYS A 189 -8.85 -15.06 2.55
N THR A 190 -9.44 -15.72 1.55
CA THR A 190 -10.62 -16.58 1.73
C THR A 190 -10.24 -18.00 1.36
N SER A 191 -10.66 -18.97 2.16
CA SER A 191 -10.53 -20.40 1.86
C SER A 191 -11.88 -21.07 2.07
N GLY A 192 -12.23 -22.05 1.25
CA GLY A 192 -13.53 -22.68 1.31
C GLY A 192 -13.75 -23.74 0.24
N SER A 193 -15.00 -24.12 0.09
CA SER A 193 -15.43 -25.13 -0.87
C SER A 193 -16.11 -24.46 -2.04
N LEU A 194 -15.62 -24.78 -3.24
CA LEU A 194 -16.23 -24.38 -4.50
C LEU A 194 -17.05 -25.57 -5.02
N LYS A 195 -18.35 -25.37 -5.17
CA LYS A 195 -19.34 -26.40 -5.54
C LYS A 195 -19.89 -26.10 -6.92
N LYS A 196 -19.92 -27.11 -7.79
CA LYS A 196 -20.53 -27.03 -9.11
C LYS A 196 -21.94 -27.60 -9.07
N TYR A 197 -22.87 -26.92 -9.72
CA TYR A 197 -24.26 -27.32 -9.84
C TYR A 197 -24.71 -27.28 -11.29
N SER A 198 -25.68 -28.12 -11.63
CA SER A 198 -26.52 -28.02 -12.82
C SER A 198 -27.94 -27.65 -12.40
N ASN A 199 -28.64 -26.93 -13.25
CA ASN A 199 -30.07 -26.68 -13.08
C ASN A 199 -30.95 -27.94 -13.29
N TRP A 200 -30.41 -29.01 -13.89
CA TRP A 200 -31.12 -30.28 -14.12
C TRP A 200 -30.74 -31.35 -13.09
N ASP A 201 -29.44 -31.56 -12.88
CA ASP A 201 -28.94 -32.65 -12.00
C ASP A 201 -28.68 -32.19 -10.56
N GLY A 202 -28.78 -30.89 -10.29
CA GLY A 202 -28.45 -30.34 -8.98
C GLY A 202 -26.96 -30.35 -8.71
N TYR A 203 -26.55 -30.80 -7.53
CA TYR A 203 -25.14 -30.80 -7.12
C TYR A 203 -24.32 -31.81 -7.93
N LEU A 204 -23.23 -31.35 -8.54
CA LEU A 204 -22.34 -32.19 -9.35
C LEU A 204 -21.12 -32.65 -8.55
N PHE A 205 -20.30 -31.68 -8.10
CA PHE A 205 -19.11 -31.98 -7.29
C PHE A 205 -18.62 -30.75 -6.52
N SER A 206 -17.64 -30.94 -5.65
CA SER A 206 -16.97 -29.87 -4.92
C SER A 206 -15.45 -30.04 -4.93
N LYS A 207 -14.75 -28.91 -4.86
CA LYS A 207 -13.30 -28.84 -4.68
C LYS A 207 -12.93 -27.73 -3.69
N SER A 208 -11.81 -27.87 -3.00
CA SER A 208 -11.26 -26.79 -2.19
C SER A 208 -10.74 -25.67 -3.06
N ALA A 209 -10.97 -24.43 -2.66
CA ALA A 209 -10.42 -23.26 -3.31
C ALA A 209 -9.99 -22.22 -2.27
N TYR A 210 -8.98 -21.43 -2.61
CA TYR A 210 -8.58 -20.26 -1.85
C TYR A 210 -8.26 -19.13 -2.80
N ALA A 211 -8.37 -17.91 -2.29
CA ALA A 211 -8.03 -16.72 -3.05
C ALA A 211 -7.57 -15.60 -2.12
N TYR A 212 -6.80 -14.68 -2.69
CA TYR A 212 -6.23 -13.53 -2.00
C TYR A 212 -6.69 -12.26 -2.70
N SER A 213 -7.18 -11.31 -1.91
CA SER A 213 -7.51 -9.95 -2.33
C SER A 213 -6.53 -8.98 -1.65
N PRO A 214 -5.94 -8.00 -2.34
CA PRO A 214 -5.17 -6.95 -1.70
C PRO A 214 -6.00 -6.22 -0.65
N LYS A 215 -5.39 -5.92 0.49
CA LYS A 215 -5.98 -5.04 1.49
C LYS A 215 -5.60 -3.59 1.16
N LYS A 216 -6.57 -2.69 1.29
CA LYS A 216 -6.37 -1.25 1.09
C LYS A 216 -6.26 -0.53 2.43
N THR A 217 -5.43 0.51 2.48
CA THR A 217 -5.44 1.50 3.57
C THR A 217 -6.73 2.33 3.51
N SER A 218 -6.97 3.17 4.52
CA SER A 218 -8.08 4.15 4.48
C SER A 218 -7.94 5.15 3.33
N SER A 219 -6.71 5.42 2.86
CA SER A 219 -6.43 6.25 1.69
C SER A 219 -6.60 5.52 0.34
N GLY A 220 -6.90 4.22 0.35
CA GLY A 220 -7.09 3.42 -0.86
C GLY A 220 -5.82 2.83 -1.47
N GLU A 221 -4.66 3.10 -0.87
CA GLU A 221 -3.35 2.55 -1.26
C GLU A 221 -3.22 1.08 -0.87
N ALA A 222 -2.26 0.37 -1.46
CA ALA A 222 -1.92 -0.99 -1.01
C ALA A 222 -1.42 -0.97 0.44
N ASP A 223 -2.08 -1.73 1.32
CA ASP A 223 -1.68 -1.86 2.72
C ASP A 223 -0.57 -2.91 2.88
N GLY A 224 0.37 -2.69 3.78
CA GLY A 224 1.53 -3.56 3.98
C GLY A 224 2.63 -2.93 4.82
N PHE A 225 3.73 -3.65 4.97
CA PHE A 225 4.93 -3.17 5.63
C PHE A 225 6.04 -2.87 4.62
N TYR A 226 6.78 -1.81 4.91
CA TYR A 226 8.03 -1.53 4.23
C TYR A 226 9.20 -2.06 5.06
N TYR A 227 10.26 -2.48 4.37
CA TYR A 227 11.49 -2.92 5.00
C TYR A 227 12.67 -2.36 4.23
N PHE A 228 13.75 -2.04 4.93
CA PHE A 228 15.05 -1.94 4.28
C PHE A 228 15.70 -3.32 4.31
N VAL A 229 15.93 -3.89 3.13
CA VAL A 229 16.59 -5.18 2.95
C VAL A 229 18.07 -4.93 2.73
N HIS A 230 18.88 -5.34 3.71
CA HIS A 230 20.33 -5.17 3.66
C HIS A 230 20.97 -6.19 2.72
N ASN A 231 22.06 -5.78 2.08
CA ASN A 231 22.96 -6.71 1.40
C ASN A 231 24.03 -7.30 2.34
#